data_AF-A0A8T4WAK9-F1
#
_entry.id   AF-A0A8T4WAK9-F1
#
_cell.length_a   1.000
_cell.length_b   1.000
_cell.length_c   1.000
_cell.angle_alpha   90.00
_cell.angle_beta   90.00
_cell.angle_gamma   90.00
#
_symmetry.space_group_name_H-M   'P 1'
#
loop_
_entity.id
_entity.type
_entity.pdbx_description
1 polymer ?
#
loop_
_entity_poly.entity_id
_entity_poly.type
_entity_poly.pdbx_seq_one_letter_code
_entity_poly.pdbx_strand_id
1 'polypeptide(L)'
;MKQETDFEPRIVAFLCNWCSYAGADLAGTSRVQYSPTVHNVRVNCSGRVDPVFVIHALLSGADGVLVAGCHPGDCHYKVGNLYARRRMMILKEVIETVGIPADRIRLEWISASEGGRFGEIVDDFAARIQEIGPNSLNGGP
;
A
#
# COMPACT_ATOMS: atom_id res chain seq x y z
N MET A 1 -12.26 3.62 -27.81
CA MET A 1 -10.92 4.18 -27.57
C MET A 1 -10.86 4.60 -26.11
N LYS A 2 -10.21 3.82 -25.23
CA LYS A 2 -9.80 4.34 -23.92
C LYS A 2 -8.70 5.38 -24.22
N GLN A 3 -8.86 6.59 -23.72
CA GLN A 3 -7.78 7.58 -23.75
C GLN A 3 -6.62 6.97 -22.95
N GLU A 4 -5.47 6.75 -23.61
CA GLU A 4 -4.20 6.55 -22.93
C GLU A 4 -3.87 7.86 -22.23
N THR A 5 -4.26 7.98 -20.96
CA THR A 5 -3.73 9.01 -20.08
C THR A 5 -2.28 8.62 -19.79
N ASP A 6 -1.34 9.54 -20.01
CA ASP A 6 0.10 9.46 -19.66
C ASP A 6 0.34 9.42 -18.13
N PHE A 7 -0.65 8.93 -17.38
CA PHE A 7 -0.68 8.86 -15.94
C PHE A 7 -0.18 7.50 -15.50
N GLU A 8 0.96 7.50 -14.82
CA GLU A 8 1.49 6.35 -14.11
C GLU A 8 1.34 6.59 -12.59
N PRO A 9 0.57 5.74 -11.87
CA PRO A 9 0.31 5.89 -10.45
C PRO A 9 1.59 5.94 -9.61
N ARG A 10 1.62 6.81 -8.61
CA ARG A 10 2.66 6.83 -7.58
C ARG A 10 2.14 6.17 -6.32
N ILE A 11 2.60 4.96 -6.02
CA ILE A 11 2.16 4.21 -4.85
C ILE A 11 3.28 4.18 -3.81
N VAL A 12 2.97 4.62 -2.58
CA VAL A 12 3.86 4.45 -1.42
C VAL A 12 3.45 3.21 -0.65
N ALA A 13 4.38 2.26 -0.45
CA ALA A 13 4.10 1.02 0.25
C ALA A 13 4.87 0.90 1.57
N PHE A 14 4.18 0.97 2.70
CA PHE A 14 4.76 0.68 4.01
C PHE A 14 4.77 -0.83 4.26
N LEU A 15 5.97 -1.42 4.23
CA LEU A 15 6.15 -2.87 4.35
C LEU A 15 6.75 -3.24 5.70
N CYS A 16 6.10 -4.16 6.39
CA CYS A 16 6.64 -4.79 7.59
C CYS A 16 7.91 -5.59 7.27
N ASN A 17 8.98 -5.30 8.00
CA ASN A 17 10.30 -5.90 7.93
C ASN A 17 10.27 -7.43 7.85
N TRP A 18 9.51 -8.06 8.75
CA TRP A 18 9.61 -9.50 8.99
C TRP A 18 8.87 -10.37 7.96
N CYS A 19 7.86 -9.82 7.28
CA CYS A 19 6.99 -10.59 6.40
C CYS A 19 6.92 -9.91 5.04
N SER A 20 6.18 -8.81 4.90
CA SER A 20 5.89 -8.22 3.59
C SER A 20 7.10 -7.65 2.88
N TYR A 21 8.08 -7.08 3.62
CA TYR A 21 9.35 -6.64 3.01
C TYR A 21 10.16 -7.85 2.51
N ALA A 22 10.23 -8.93 3.30
CA ALA A 22 10.85 -10.18 2.86
C ALA A 22 10.10 -10.85 1.69
N GLY A 23 8.77 -10.72 1.63
CA GLY A 23 7.96 -11.14 0.49
C GLY A 23 8.30 -10.34 -0.77
N ALA A 24 8.53 -9.04 -0.65
CA ALA A 24 9.02 -8.20 -1.75
C ALA A 24 10.44 -8.61 -2.20
N ASP A 25 11.34 -8.91 -1.25
CA ASP A 25 12.68 -9.44 -1.57
C ASP A 25 12.59 -10.81 -2.28
N LEU A 26 11.67 -11.68 -1.84
CA LEU A 26 11.41 -12.96 -2.49
C LEU A 26 10.87 -12.78 -3.91
N ALA A 27 9.97 -11.82 -4.13
CA ALA A 27 9.48 -11.49 -5.46
C ALA A 27 10.65 -11.10 -6.39
N GLY A 28 11.57 -10.27 -5.91
CA GLY A 28 12.77 -9.86 -6.65
C GLY A 28 13.71 -11.03 -6.97
N THR A 29 14.05 -11.86 -5.96
CA THR A 29 14.94 -13.03 -6.16
C THR A 29 14.31 -14.10 -7.05
N SER A 30 12.99 -14.21 -7.02
CA SER A 30 12.20 -15.11 -7.86
C SER A 30 11.86 -14.52 -9.23
N ARG A 31 12.33 -13.29 -9.53
CA ARG A 31 12.12 -12.57 -10.79
C ARG A 31 10.64 -12.37 -11.15
N VAL A 32 9.77 -12.31 -10.15
CA VAL A 32 8.35 -11.97 -10.32
C VAL A 32 8.27 -10.56 -10.88
N GLN A 33 7.68 -10.41 -12.06
CA GLN A 33 7.42 -9.11 -12.66
C GLN A 33 6.11 -8.57 -12.11
N TYR A 34 6.08 -7.27 -11.85
CA TYR A 34 4.91 -6.51 -11.41
C TYR A 34 5.15 -5.02 -11.74
N SER A 35 4.12 -4.21 -11.56
CA SER A 35 4.09 -2.79 -11.88
C SER A 35 5.21 -2.02 -11.17
N PRO A 36 5.97 -1.16 -11.87
CA PRO A 36 7.06 -0.39 -11.29
C PRO A 36 6.58 0.84 -10.48
N THR A 37 5.29 0.99 -10.26
CA THR A 37 4.64 2.15 -9.61
C THR A 37 4.87 2.23 -8.09
N VAL A 38 5.27 1.12 -7.47
CA VAL A 38 5.37 0.99 -6.00
C VAL A 38 6.74 1.42 -5.46
N HIS A 39 6.71 2.25 -4.42
CA HIS A 39 7.89 2.75 -3.70
C HIS A 39 7.85 2.25 -2.26
N ASN A 40 8.73 1.30 -1.95
CA ASN A 40 8.73 0.59 -0.67
C ASN A 40 9.40 1.40 0.44
N VAL A 41 8.69 1.57 1.56
CA VAL A 41 9.18 2.13 2.82
C VAL A 41 9.19 1.02 3.86
N ARG A 42 10.39 0.63 4.32
CA ARG A 42 10.57 -0.40 5.35
C ARG A 42 10.18 0.13 6.73
N VAL A 43 9.34 -0.60 7.44
CA VAL A 43 9.05 -0.38 8.86
C VAL A 43 9.19 -1.69 9.62
N ASN A 44 9.56 -1.64 10.91
CA ASN A 44 9.71 -2.88 11.68
C ASN A 44 8.41 -3.69 11.79
N CYS A 45 7.26 -3.00 11.88
CA CYS A 45 5.94 -3.63 11.98
C CYS A 45 4.90 -2.77 11.26
N SER A 46 3.87 -3.38 10.67
CA SER A 46 2.71 -2.62 10.17
C SER A 46 2.02 -1.81 11.28
N GLY A 47 2.10 -2.26 12.54
CA GLY A 47 1.63 -1.49 13.69
C GLY A 47 2.35 -0.15 13.94
N ARG A 48 3.52 0.06 13.31
CA ARG A 48 4.25 1.33 13.32
C ARG A 48 3.63 2.37 12.40
N VAL A 49 2.85 1.94 11.41
CA VAL A 49 2.23 2.83 10.42
C VAL A 49 1.10 3.59 11.10
N ASP A 50 1.39 4.85 11.38
CA ASP A 50 0.44 5.79 11.94
C ASP A 50 -0.45 6.36 10.81
N PRO A 51 -1.76 6.58 11.02
CA PRO A 51 -2.62 7.22 10.05
C PRO A 51 -2.06 8.54 9.48
N VAL A 52 -1.32 9.32 10.28
CA VAL A 52 -0.67 10.55 9.83
C VAL A 52 0.33 10.30 8.69
N PHE A 53 1.03 9.16 8.67
CA PHE A 53 1.96 8.84 7.60
C PHE A 53 1.24 8.58 6.27
N VAL A 54 0.09 7.90 6.34
CA VAL A 54 -0.74 7.60 5.17
C VAL A 54 -1.33 8.89 4.60
N ILE A 55 -1.88 9.75 5.46
CA ILE A 55 -2.41 11.05 5.07
C ILE A 55 -1.29 11.92 4.47
N HIS A 56 -0.14 11.97 5.12
CA HIS A 56 0.99 12.76 4.64
C HIS A 56 1.48 12.29 3.27
N ALA A 57 1.56 10.97 3.03
CA ALA A 57 1.91 10.43 1.72
C ALA A 57 0.92 10.88 0.63
N LEU A 58 -0.38 10.81 0.89
CA LEU A 58 -1.41 11.29 -0.05
C LEU A 58 -1.30 12.80 -0.29
N LEU A 59 -1.12 13.61 0.75
CA LEU A 59 -0.92 15.05 0.62
C LEU A 59 0.38 15.41 -0.11
N SER A 60 1.39 14.55 -0.02
CA SER A 60 2.68 14.73 -0.71
C SER A 60 2.65 14.26 -2.17
N GLY A 61 1.49 13.89 -2.70
CA GLY A 61 1.30 13.52 -4.10
C GLY A 61 1.39 12.02 -4.40
N ALA A 62 1.26 11.15 -3.41
CA ALA A 62 0.99 9.73 -3.68
C ALA A 62 -0.45 9.56 -4.18
N ASP A 63 -0.64 8.73 -5.20
CA ASP A 63 -1.95 8.40 -5.75
C ASP A 63 -2.62 7.26 -4.98
N GLY A 64 -1.80 6.41 -4.36
CA GLY A 64 -2.24 5.33 -3.48
C GLY A 64 -1.21 5.03 -2.38
N VAL A 65 -1.69 4.49 -1.26
CA VAL A 65 -0.86 4.04 -0.15
C VAL A 65 -1.19 2.60 0.19
N LEU A 66 -0.19 1.73 0.07
CA LEU A 66 -0.25 0.34 0.49
C LEU A 66 0.37 0.20 1.88
N VAL A 67 -0.31 -0.50 2.78
CA VAL A 67 0.24 -0.93 4.06
C VAL A 67 0.22 -2.45 4.06
N ALA A 68 1.38 -3.09 4.21
CA ALA A 68 1.47 -4.54 4.23
C ALA A 68 2.14 -5.06 5.50
N GLY A 69 1.54 -6.08 6.10
CA GLY A 69 2.04 -6.74 7.30
C GLY A 69 2.04 -8.26 7.22
N CYS A 70 2.52 -8.89 8.30
CA CYS A 70 2.32 -10.33 8.51
C CYS A 70 0.82 -10.66 8.63
N HIS A 71 0.45 -11.90 8.31
CA HIS A 71 -0.90 -12.42 8.55
C HIS A 71 -1.32 -12.29 10.01
N PRO A 72 -2.61 -12.02 10.30
CA PRO A 72 -3.14 -12.05 11.66
C PRO A 72 -2.84 -13.39 12.34
N GLY A 73 -2.17 -13.35 13.50
CA GLY A 73 -1.65 -14.53 14.19
C GLY A 73 -0.13 -14.68 14.08
N ASP A 74 0.47 -14.22 12.98
CA ASP A 74 1.90 -14.42 12.66
C ASP A 74 2.74 -13.15 12.87
N CYS A 75 2.20 -12.14 13.54
CA CYS A 75 2.93 -10.91 13.77
C CYS A 75 4.17 -11.19 14.64
N HIS A 76 5.35 -10.80 14.14
CA HIS A 76 6.60 -10.89 14.92
C HIS A 76 6.49 -10.21 16.30
N TYR A 77 5.72 -9.12 16.38
CA TYR A 77 5.42 -8.40 17.61
C TYR A 77 4.04 -8.75 18.19
N LYS A 78 3.56 -9.97 17.95
CA LYS A 78 2.32 -10.60 18.43
C LYS A 78 1.02 -9.98 17.90
N VAL A 79 0.80 -8.69 18.11
CA VAL A 79 -0.50 -8.03 17.85
C VAL A 79 -0.40 -6.72 17.08
N GLY A 80 0.80 -6.32 16.65
CA GLY A 80 1.04 -5.05 15.95
C GLY A 80 0.17 -4.86 14.69
N ASN A 81 0.01 -5.92 13.90
CA ASN A 81 -0.84 -5.92 12.72
C ASN A 81 -2.33 -5.76 13.03
N LEU A 82 -2.82 -6.25 14.17
CA LEU A 82 -4.22 -6.07 14.59
C LEU A 82 -4.54 -4.59 14.88
N TYR A 83 -3.58 -3.85 15.45
CA TYR A 83 -3.71 -2.40 15.61
C TYR A 83 -3.71 -1.68 14.27
N ALA A 84 -2.81 -2.06 13.35
CA ALA A 84 -2.80 -1.53 12.00
C ALA A 84 -4.16 -1.74 11.31
N ARG A 85 -4.74 -2.95 11.41
CA ARG A 85 -6.07 -3.26 10.86
C ARG A 85 -7.14 -2.29 11.35
N ARG A 86 -7.26 -2.10 12.66
CA ARG A 86 -8.24 -1.18 13.24
C ARG A 86 -8.04 0.26 12.78
N ARG A 87 -6.80 0.74 12.80
CA ARG A 87 -6.46 2.11 12.39
C ARG A 87 -6.75 2.36 10.91
N MET A 88 -6.38 1.45 10.02
CA MET A 88 -6.60 1.62 8.59
C MET A 88 -8.09 1.53 8.22
N MET A 89 -8.87 0.69 8.91
CA MET A 89 -10.33 0.66 8.72
C MET A 89 -10.96 2.01 9.09
N ILE A 90 -10.62 2.56 10.26
CA ILE A 90 -11.13 3.88 10.67
C ILE A 90 -10.65 4.98 9.72
N LEU A 91 -9.38 4.95 9.32
CA LEU A 91 -8.83 5.96 8.42
C LEU A 91 -9.55 5.99 7.07
N LYS A 92 -9.89 4.83 6.50
CA LYS A 92 -10.67 4.74 5.25
C LYS A 92 -12.00 5.49 5.36
N GLU A 93 -12.76 5.27 6.42
CA GLU A 93 -14.02 6.00 6.68
C GLU A 93 -13.79 7.51 6.79
N VAL A 94 -12.74 7.92 7.53
CA VAL A 94 -12.42 9.33 7.72
C VAL A 94 -12.06 10.02 6.40
N ILE A 95 -11.20 9.42 5.58
CA ILE A 95 -10.79 10.05 4.31
C ILE A 95 -11.92 10.10 3.28
N GLU A 96 -12.82 9.10 3.29
CA GLU A 96 -14.01 9.09 2.43
C GLU A 96 -14.95 10.25 2.79
N THR A 97 -15.14 10.53 4.08
CA THR A 97 -16.01 11.63 4.54
C THR A 97 -15.54 13.02 4.09
N VAL A 98 -14.25 13.17 3.78
CA VAL A 98 -13.67 14.43 3.27
C VAL A 98 -13.46 14.41 1.75
N GLY A 99 -14.03 13.42 1.04
CA GLY A 99 -14.05 13.35 -0.41
C GLY A 99 -12.81 12.70 -1.05
N ILE A 100 -11.99 12.00 -0.28
CA ILE A 100 -10.85 11.24 -0.79
C ILE A 100 -11.27 9.78 -0.92
N PRO A 101 -11.24 9.16 -2.12
CA PRO A 101 -11.64 7.77 -2.28
C PRO A 101 -10.85 6.83 -1.37
N ALA A 102 -11.54 6.06 -0.53
CA ALA A 102 -10.97 5.11 0.42
C ALA A 102 -10.14 4.01 -0.24
N ASP A 103 -10.42 3.74 -1.51
CA ASP A 103 -9.64 2.82 -2.36
C ASP A 103 -8.23 3.32 -2.67
N ARG A 104 -7.91 4.59 -2.38
CA ARG A 104 -6.51 5.06 -2.39
C ARG A 104 -5.68 4.52 -1.23
N ILE A 105 -6.29 3.88 -0.23
CA ILE A 105 -5.60 3.20 0.87
C ILE A 105 -5.87 1.70 0.77
N ARG A 106 -4.82 0.88 0.84
CA ARG A 106 -4.96 -0.58 0.88
C ARG A 106 -4.18 -1.17 2.04
N LEU A 107 -4.78 -2.12 2.74
CA LEU A 107 -4.13 -2.91 3.78
C LEU A 107 -4.10 -4.36 3.33
N GLU A 108 -2.91 -4.96 3.31
CA GLU A 108 -2.72 -6.36 2.88
C GLU A 108 -1.87 -7.15 3.87
N TRP A 109 -2.06 -8.46 3.82
CA TRP A 109 -1.29 -9.42 4.61
C TRP A 109 -0.49 -10.33 3.69
N ILE A 110 0.83 -10.29 3.85
CA ILE A 110 1.81 -10.95 2.98
C ILE A 110 2.92 -11.50 3.89
N SER A 111 3.07 -12.81 3.92
CA SER A 111 4.15 -13.55 4.58
C SER A 111 5.48 -13.41 3.82
N ALA A 112 6.57 -13.82 4.46
CA ALA A 112 7.90 -13.79 3.85
C ALA A 112 8.02 -14.75 2.63
N SER A 113 7.19 -15.80 2.56
CA SER A 113 7.19 -16.79 1.48
C SER A 113 6.25 -16.45 0.32
N GLU A 114 5.56 -15.32 0.37
CA GLU A 114 4.48 -14.95 -0.56
C GLU A 114 4.95 -13.95 -1.63
N GLY A 115 6.09 -14.21 -2.28
CA GLY A 115 6.65 -13.33 -3.30
C GLY A 115 5.77 -13.14 -4.54
N GLY A 116 5.13 -14.23 -5.03
CA GLY A 116 4.17 -14.12 -6.14
C GLY A 116 2.96 -13.26 -5.78
N ARG A 117 2.39 -13.50 -4.59
CA ARG A 117 1.27 -12.72 -4.06
C ARG A 117 1.61 -11.24 -3.85
N PHE A 118 2.85 -10.90 -3.49
CA PHE A 118 3.29 -9.50 -3.44
C PHE A 118 3.15 -8.82 -4.81
N GLY A 119 3.65 -9.47 -5.87
CA GLY A 119 3.52 -8.95 -7.24
C GLY A 119 2.06 -8.78 -7.66
N GLU A 120 1.23 -9.80 -7.42
CA GLU A 120 -0.20 -9.76 -7.72
C GLU A 120 -0.93 -8.60 -7.03
N ILE A 121 -0.64 -8.35 -5.74
CA ILE A 121 -1.21 -7.21 -5.01
C ILE A 121 -0.79 -5.88 -5.63
N VAL A 122 0.49 -5.75 -5.98
CA VAL A 122 1.02 -4.50 -6.54
C VAL A 122 0.35 -4.20 -7.87
N ASP A 123 0.22 -5.20 -8.76
CA ASP A 123 -0.46 -5.04 -10.04
C ASP A 123 -1.94 -4.71 -9.88
N ASP A 124 -2.65 -5.46 -9.04
CA ASP A 124 -4.06 -5.22 -8.76
C ASP A 124 -4.30 -3.83 -8.16
N PHE A 125 -3.43 -3.40 -7.25
CA PHE A 125 -3.53 -2.07 -6.66
C PHE A 125 -3.18 -0.96 -7.65
N ALA A 126 -2.13 -1.14 -8.46
CA ALA A 126 -1.76 -0.19 -9.51
C ALA A 126 -2.89 -0.01 -10.53
N ALA A 127 -3.50 -1.11 -10.98
CA ALA A 127 -4.67 -1.08 -11.86
C ALA A 127 -5.83 -0.33 -11.21
N ARG A 128 -6.10 -0.58 -9.91
CA ARG A 128 -7.15 0.14 -9.20
C ARG A 128 -6.89 1.64 -9.11
N ILE A 129 -5.66 2.06 -8.81
CA ILE A 129 -5.31 3.49 -8.76
C ILE A 129 -5.36 4.11 -10.16
N GLN A 130 -4.98 3.38 -11.21
CA GLN A 130 -5.14 3.83 -12.60
C GLN A 130 -6.60 4.16 -12.93
N GLU A 131 -7.54 3.31 -12.51
CA GLU A 131 -8.98 3.53 -12.71
C GLU A 131 -9.51 4.76 -11.96
N ILE A 132 -9.01 5.00 -10.75
CA ILE A 132 -9.38 6.17 -9.94
C ILE A 132 -8.78 7.45 -10.53
N GLY A 133 -7.58 7.36 -11.12
CA GLY A 133 -6.86 8.49 -11.68
C GLY A 133 -6.01 9.26 -10.67
N PRO A 134 -5.35 10.36 -11.11
CA PRO A 134 -4.40 11.11 -10.30
C PRO A 134 -5.04 11.72 -9.05
N ASN A 135 -4.28 11.79 -7.97
CA ASN A 135 -4.69 12.42 -6.72
C ASN A 135 -4.54 13.94 -6.79
N SER A 136 -5.65 14.67 -6.68
CA SER A 136 -5.72 16.13 -6.78
C SER A 136 -5.36 16.89 -5.49
N LEU A 137 -5.12 16.19 -4.38
CA LEU A 137 -4.90 16.81 -3.06
C LEU A 137 -3.65 17.70 -2.97
N ASN A 138 -2.65 17.48 -3.82
CA ASN A 138 -1.42 18.28 -3.83
C ASN A 138 -1.45 19.39 -4.90
N GLY A 139 -2.64 19.74 -5.44
CA GLY A 139 -2.74 20.74 -6.50
C GLY A 139 -1.76 20.45 -7.63
N GLY A 140 -1.82 19.23 -8.19
CA GLY A 140 -0.95 18.80 -9.29
C GLY A 140 -0.87 19.87 -10.40
N PRO A 141 0.25 19.92 -11.17
CA PRO A 141 0.64 21.07 -11.98
C PRO A 141 -0.47 21.71 -12.81
#